data_AF-A0A4U8SRV3-F1
#
_entry.id   AF-A0A4U8SRV3-F1
#
_cell.length_a   1.000
_cell.length_b   1.000
_cell.length_c   1.000
_cell.angle_alpha   90.00
_cell.angle_beta   90.00
_cell.angle_gamma   90.00
#
_symmetry.space_group_name_H-M   'P 1'
#
loop_
_entity.id
_entity.type
_entity.pdbx_description
1 polymer ?
#
loop_
_entity_poly.entity_id
_entity_poly.type
_entity_poly.pdbx_seq_one_letter_code
_entity_poly.pdbx_strand_id
1 'polypeptide(L)'
;MYQKLDTPYTCTNPILLLSFNRLDTLKRVLHIIESVRPSKIYLANDGARDNKICPNGISEKEQVHSVRTFLIDSIAHFDFPCEVKTRFLDSNLGCKKAVSSAISWFFENEEQGIILEDDCLPNISFFRFCDELLEKYKMQQNIFMISGWSALDFAQNTSTETLSPKARLQEDYYFSKYNHIWGWASWARAWSKYQLEFNESEIKTLHNFCSTKEKYYWYKIFKTYAQGKIDTWDYPWTYNIWKHNGLCIYPKNNMILNIGFNRVDAAHTTGDSKFVSMPSYELCFPLTHPKSIEQNSKLDKANFHIVFNTLPLYKRILRKATRIWQIP
;
A
#
# COMPACT_ATOMS: atom_id res chain seq x y z
N MET A 1 0.53 -24.11 14.64
CA MET A 1 -0.75 -24.84 14.63
C MET A 1 -1.83 -23.78 14.56
N TYR A 2 -2.27 -23.41 13.36
CA TYR A 2 -3.22 -22.30 13.17
C TYR A 2 -4.62 -22.79 13.53
N GLN A 3 -5.22 -22.21 14.57
CA GLN A 3 -6.64 -22.39 14.87
C GLN A 3 -7.42 -21.83 13.68
N LYS A 4 -8.11 -22.73 12.96
CA LYS A 4 -9.15 -22.35 12.00
C LYS A 4 -10.20 -21.57 12.79
N LEU A 5 -10.44 -20.32 12.44
CA LEU A 5 -11.56 -19.57 13.02
C LEU A 5 -12.86 -20.27 12.56
N ASP A 6 -13.69 -20.68 13.51
CA ASP A 6 -14.92 -21.45 13.26
C ASP A 6 -16.02 -20.64 12.54
N THR A 7 -15.80 -19.35 12.32
CA THR A 7 -16.64 -18.49 11.45
C THR A 7 -15.76 -17.57 10.61
N PRO A 8 -15.98 -17.48 9.29
CA PRO A 8 -15.27 -16.54 8.43
C PRO A 8 -15.55 -15.09 8.87
N TYR A 9 -14.51 -14.26 8.89
CA TYR A 9 -14.64 -12.85 9.23
C TYR A 9 -15.48 -12.11 8.16
N THR A 10 -16.41 -11.26 8.56
CA THR A 10 -17.18 -10.40 7.63
C THR A 10 -16.66 -8.97 7.73
N CYS A 11 -16.16 -8.45 6.62
CA CYS A 11 -15.69 -7.08 6.49
C CYS A 11 -16.86 -6.11 6.53
N THR A 12 -16.78 -5.15 7.45
CA THR A 12 -17.83 -4.17 7.74
C THR A 12 -17.63 -2.87 6.98
N ASN A 13 -16.40 -2.52 6.62
CA ASN A 13 -16.11 -1.33 5.82
C ASN A 13 -16.12 -1.63 4.30
N PRO A 14 -16.52 -0.65 3.47
CA PRO A 14 -16.41 -0.76 2.02
C PRO A 14 -14.96 -0.96 1.56
N ILE A 15 -14.80 -1.72 0.49
CA ILE A 15 -13.49 -2.00 -0.13
C ILE A 15 -13.42 -1.36 -1.52
N LEU A 16 -12.39 -0.56 -1.78
CA LEU A 16 -11.99 -0.11 -3.10
C LEU A 16 -10.90 -1.05 -3.65
N LEU A 17 -11.20 -1.70 -4.77
CA LEU A 17 -10.25 -2.49 -5.54
C LEU A 17 -9.83 -1.71 -6.80
N LEU A 18 -8.57 -1.29 -6.80
CA LEU A 18 -7.89 -0.63 -7.92
C LEU A 18 -7.25 -1.69 -8.82
N SER A 19 -7.50 -1.62 -10.13
CA SER A 19 -6.99 -2.60 -11.08
C SER A 19 -6.61 -1.99 -12.42
N PHE A 20 -5.82 -2.71 -13.20
CA PHE A 20 -5.59 -2.38 -14.60
C PHE A 20 -5.73 -3.60 -15.51
N ASN A 21 -4.64 -4.26 -15.87
CA ASN A 21 -4.60 -5.34 -16.87
C ASN A 21 -4.01 -6.66 -16.34
N ARG A 22 -3.74 -6.78 -15.03
CA ARG A 22 -3.14 -8.00 -14.44
C ARG A 22 -4.20 -8.95 -13.88
N LEU A 23 -4.83 -9.71 -14.77
CA LEU A 23 -5.90 -10.64 -14.39
C LEU A 23 -5.46 -11.72 -13.39
N ASP A 24 -4.22 -12.20 -13.47
CA ASP A 24 -3.78 -13.34 -12.67
C ASP A 24 -3.55 -12.99 -11.19
N THR A 25 -3.00 -11.81 -10.89
CA THR A 25 -2.88 -11.33 -9.51
C THR A 25 -4.24 -10.88 -8.97
N LEU A 26 -5.04 -10.21 -9.81
CA LEU A 26 -6.38 -9.75 -9.46
C LEU A 26 -7.28 -10.89 -8.97
N LYS A 27 -7.26 -12.03 -9.69
CA LYS A 27 -7.99 -13.26 -9.30
C LYS A 27 -7.72 -13.67 -7.86
N ARG A 28 -6.45 -13.61 -7.44
CA ARG A 28 -6.01 -14.00 -6.10
C ARG A 28 -6.46 -12.99 -5.05
N VAL A 29 -6.35 -11.70 -5.36
CA VAL A 29 -6.81 -10.63 -4.45
C VAL A 29 -8.33 -10.70 -4.26
N LEU A 30 -9.10 -10.81 -5.35
CA LEU A 30 -10.56 -10.88 -5.30
C LEU A 30 -11.05 -12.12 -4.52
N HIS A 31 -10.38 -13.26 -4.66
CA HIS A 31 -10.72 -14.47 -3.90
C HIS A 31 -10.63 -14.26 -2.38
N ILE A 32 -9.63 -13.51 -1.90
CA ILE A 32 -9.54 -13.17 -0.49
C ILE A 32 -10.64 -12.17 -0.10
N ILE A 33 -10.92 -11.17 -0.94
CA ILE A 33 -12.01 -10.21 -0.71
C ILE A 33 -13.37 -10.93 -0.61
N GLU A 34 -13.64 -11.89 -1.49
CA GLU A 34 -14.85 -12.73 -1.43
C GLU A 34 -14.96 -13.47 -0.09
N SER A 35 -13.86 -14.04 0.40
CA SER A 35 -13.84 -14.80 1.66
C SER A 35 -14.18 -13.96 2.90
N VAL A 36 -14.01 -12.63 2.83
CA VAL A 36 -14.40 -11.71 3.90
C VAL A 36 -15.76 -11.06 3.68
N ARG A 37 -16.52 -11.50 2.68
CA ARG A 37 -17.95 -11.23 2.51
C ARG A 37 -18.34 -9.74 2.66
N PRO A 38 -17.67 -8.78 1.99
CA PRO A 38 -17.96 -7.37 2.16
C PRO A 38 -19.38 -7.04 1.69
N SER A 39 -20.08 -6.19 2.44
CA SER A 39 -21.43 -5.73 2.04
C SER A 39 -21.41 -4.74 0.86
N LYS A 40 -20.26 -4.11 0.59
CA LYS A 40 -20.09 -3.14 -0.49
C LYS A 40 -18.66 -3.15 -1.05
N ILE A 41 -18.55 -3.14 -2.37
CA ILE A 41 -17.27 -3.09 -3.09
C ILE A 41 -17.29 -2.05 -4.22
N TYR A 42 -16.20 -1.31 -4.34
CA TYR A 42 -15.93 -0.33 -5.39
C TYR A 42 -14.85 -0.91 -6.30
N LEU A 43 -15.14 -0.94 -7.61
CA LEU A 43 -14.25 -1.48 -8.63
C LEU A 43 -13.79 -0.34 -9.52
N ALA A 44 -12.53 0.05 -9.40
CA ALA A 44 -11.93 1.05 -10.27
C ALA A 44 -10.92 0.39 -11.20
N ASN A 45 -11.06 0.64 -12.50
CA ASN A 45 -10.20 0.08 -13.52
C ASN A 45 -9.80 1.17 -14.53
N ASP A 46 -8.50 1.38 -14.72
CA ASP A 46 -7.99 2.35 -15.71
C ASP A 46 -8.27 1.87 -17.14
N GLY A 47 -8.30 2.80 -18.09
CA GLY A 47 -8.50 2.50 -19.50
C GLY A 47 -7.22 1.98 -20.15
N ALA A 48 -7.37 1.22 -21.24
CA ALA A 48 -6.22 0.78 -22.03
C ALA A 48 -5.58 1.97 -22.76
N ARG A 49 -4.27 1.86 -23.04
CA ARG A 49 -3.57 2.77 -23.94
C ARG A 49 -3.88 2.37 -25.38
N ASP A 50 -4.13 3.35 -26.22
CA ASP A 50 -4.45 3.11 -27.63
C ASP A 50 -3.34 2.33 -28.33
N ASN A 51 -3.75 1.29 -29.07
CA ASN A 51 -2.87 0.45 -29.87
C ASN A 51 -1.70 -0.21 -29.12
N LYS A 52 -1.77 -0.30 -27.78
CA LYS A 52 -0.73 -0.93 -26.97
C LYS A 52 -0.86 -2.45 -27.02
N ILE A 53 0.21 -3.13 -27.42
CA ILE A 53 0.36 -4.58 -27.30
C ILE A 53 1.20 -4.91 -26.05
N CYS A 54 0.72 -5.87 -25.26
CA CYS A 54 1.39 -6.36 -24.06
C CYS A 54 2.49 -7.38 -24.42
N PRO A 55 3.43 -7.68 -23.51
CA PRO A 55 4.54 -8.61 -23.79
C PRO A 55 4.11 -10.03 -24.23
N ASN A 56 2.89 -10.44 -23.89
CA ASN A 56 2.30 -11.72 -24.29
C ASN A 56 1.64 -11.69 -25.68
N GLY A 57 1.76 -10.60 -26.43
CA GLY A 57 1.20 -10.44 -27.78
C GLY A 57 -0.29 -10.08 -27.82
N ILE A 58 -0.97 -10.00 -26.68
CA ILE A 58 -2.37 -9.61 -26.57
C ILE A 58 -2.48 -8.09 -26.50
N SER A 59 -3.53 -7.50 -27.07
CA SER A 59 -3.75 -6.06 -26.91
C SER A 59 -4.08 -5.70 -25.46
N GLU A 60 -3.63 -4.53 -25.01
CA GLU A 60 -3.96 -4.05 -23.67
C GLU A 60 -5.47 -3.86 -23.49
N LYS A 61 -6.17 -3.48 -24.57
CA LYS A 61 -7.63 -3.39 -24.60
C LYS A 61 -8.31 -4.72 -24.29
N GLU A 62 -7.83 -5.82 -24.86
CA GLU A 62 -8.34 -7.16 -24.56
C GLU A 62 -8.04 -7.58 -23.12
N GLN A 63 -6.86 -7.25 -22.57
CA GLN A 63 -6.53 -7.57 -21.18
C GLN A 63 -7.40 -6.78 -20.18
N VAL A 64 -7.56 -5.47 -20.41
CA VAL A 64 -8.44 -4.61 -19.62
C VAL A 64 -9.88 -5.11 -19.69
N HIS A 65 -10.36 -5.48 -20.88
CA HIS A 65 -11.69 -6.06 -21.04
C HIS A 65 -11.83 -7.36 -20.25
N SER A 66 -10.85 -8.26 -20.33
CA SER A 66 -10.85 -9.53 -19.59
C SER A 66 -10.87 -9.33 -18.08
N VAL A 67 -10.16 -8.32 -17.56
CA VAL A 67 -10.19 -7.92 -16.15
C VAL A 67 -11.60 -7.45 -15.75
N ARG A 68 -12.20 -6.54 -16.52
CA ARG A 68 -13.54 -6.01 -16.23
C ARG A 68 -14.60 -7.09 -16.24
N THR A 69 -14.60 -7.94 -17.27
CA THR A 69 -15.53 -9.07 -17.39
C THR A 69 -15.38 -10.02 -16.20
N PHE A 70 -14.14 -10.42 -15.86
CA PHE A 70 -13.88 -11.27 -14.70
C PHE A 70 -14.41 -10.66 -13.39
N LEU A 71 -14.17 -9.37 -13.14
CA LEU A 71 -14.64 -8.69 -11.94
C LEU A 71 -16.17 -8.74 -11.79
N ILE A 72 -16.89 -8.37 -12.85
CA ILE A 72 -18.36 -8.34 -12.84
C ILE A 72 -18.92 -9.75 -12.69
N ASP A 73 -18.40 -10.70 -13.48
CA ASP A 73 -18.86 -12.08 -13.46
C ASP A 73 -18.62 -12.71 -12.09
N SER A 74 -17.42 -12.55 -11.50
CA SER A 74 -17.12 -13.13 -10.19
C SER A 74 -18.03 -12.61 -9.08
N ILE A 75 -18.29 -11.30 -9.03
CA ILE A 75 -19.11 -10.73 -7.97
C ILE A 75 -20.60 -11.06 -8.16
N ALA A 76 -21.07 -11.20 -9.40
CA ALA A 76 -22.43 -11.66 -9.70
C ALA A 76 -22.71 -13.09 -9.16
N HIS A 77 -21.66 -13.89 -8.92
CA HIS A 77 -21.77 -15.24 -8.36
C HIS A 77 -21.52 -15.30 -6.85
N PHE A 78 -21.33 -14.17 -6.16
CA PHE A 78 -21.22 -14.16 -4.70
C PHE A 78 -22.50 -14.74 -4.07
N ASP A 79 -22.34 -15.62 -3.08
CA ASP A 79 -23.45 -16.24 -2.35
C ASP A 79 -24.03 -15.33 -1.24
N PHE A 80 -23.62 -14.06 -1.21
CA PHE A 80 -24.03 -13.04 -0.24
C PHE A 80 -24.34 -11.71 -0.93
N PRO A 81 -25.21 -10.88 -0.33
CA PRO A 81 -25.48 -9.55 -0.85
C PRO A 81 -24.22 -8.67 -0.78
N CYS A 82 -23.82 -8.11 -1.93
CA CYS A 82 -22.72 -7.17 -2.06
C CYS A 82 -23.14 -6.05 -3.02
N GLU A 83 -23.21 -4.81 -2.54
CA GLU A 83 -23.43 -3.64 -3.40
C GLU A 83 -22.16 -3.38 -4.21
N VAL A 84 -22.29 -3.32 -5.54
CA VAL A 84 -21.15 -3.10 -6.45
C VAL A 84 -21.26 -1.72 -7.08
N LYS A 85 -20.20 -0.92 -6.95
CA LYS A 85 -20.04 0.33 -7.71
C LYS A 85 -18.84 0.24 -8.63
N THR A 86 -19.02 0.60 -9.90
CA THR A 86 -17.97 0.49 -10.91
C THR A 86 -17.54 1.86 -11.43
N ARG A 87 -16.24 2.05 -11.60
CA ARG A 87 -15.63 3.17 -12.30
C ARG A 87 -14.59 2.65 -13.28
N PHE A 88 -15.03 2.41 -14.52
CA PHE A 88 -14.18 1.93 -15.60
C PHE A 88 -13.90 3.08 -16.56
N LEU A 89 -12.62 3.42 -16.73
CA LEU A 89 -12.22 4.54 -17.59
C LEU A 89 -12.12 4.08 -19.05
N ASP A 90 -12.56 4.92 -19.98
CA ASP A 90 -12.48 4.60 -21.42
C ASP A 90 -11.05 4.71 -21.95
N SER A 91 -10.25 5.62 -21.40
CA SER A 91 -8.86 5.87 -21.77
C SER A 91 -7.92 5.78 -20.57
N ASN A 92 -6.66 5.47 -20.84
CA ASN A 92 -5.62 5.38 -19.81
C ASN A 92 -5.31 6.77 -19.23
N LEU A 93 -5.49 6.95 -17.92
CA LEU A 93 -5.11 8.17 -17.21
C LEU A 93 -3.73 8.07 -16.53
N GLY A 94 -3.13 6.88 -16.50
CA GLY A 94 -1.84 6.64 -15.85
C GLY A 94 -1.96 6.52 -14.33
N CYS A 95 -0.90 6.06 -13.68
CA CYS A 95 -0.92 5.69 -12.26
C CYS A 95 -1.32 6.86 -11.37
N LYS A 96 -0.75 8.06 -11.62
CA LYS A 96 -1.02 9.26 -10.83
C LYS A 96 -2.50 9.63 -10.82
N LYS A 97 -3.10 9.79 -11.99
CA LYS A 97 -4.47 10.33 -12.11
C LYS A 97 -5.53 9.25 -11.96
N ALA A 98 -5.33 8.05 -12.52
CA ALA A 98 -6.31 6.97 -12.44
C ALA A 98 -6.55 6.58 -10.97
N VAL A 99 -5.47 6.37 -10.20
CA VAL A 99 -5.56 5.95 -8.80
C VAL A 99 -6.07 7.06 -7.90
N SER A 100 -5.47 8.26 -7.93
CA SER A 100 -5.90 9.36 -7.05
C SER A 100 -7.37 9.73 -7.26
N SER A 101 -7.83 9.78 -8.52
CA SER A 101 -9.24 10.09 -8.82
C SER A 101 -10.19 8.95 -8.43
N ALA A 102 -9.76 7.70 -8.46
CA ALA A 102 -10.56 6.58 -7.96
C ALA A 102 -10.70 6.62 -6.42
N ILE A 103 -9.64 6.97 -5.71
CA ILE A 103 -9.68 7.14 -4.24
C ILE A 103 -10.56 8.34 -3.87
N SER A 104 -10.47 9.46 -4.61
CA SER A 104 -11.38 10.61 -4.40
C SER A 104 -12.83 10.22 -4.63
N TRP A 105 -13.13 9.56 -5.75
CA TRP A 105 -14.48 9.05 -6.03
C TRP A 105 -15.00 8.12 -4.93
N PHE A 106 -14.16 7.26 -4.39
CA PHE A 106 -14.51 6.40 -3.26
C PHE A 106 -14.89 7.21 -2.01
N PHE A 107 -14.05 8.16 -1.61
CA PHE A 107 -14.30 8.99 -0.41
C PHE A 107 -15.31 10.12 -0.59
N GLU A 108 -15.75 10.41 -1.82
CA GLU A 108 -16.95 11.20 -2.09
C GLU A 108 -18.23 10.44 -1.69
N ASN A 109 -18.16 9.11 -1.62
CA ASN A 109 -19.30 8.24 -1.32
C ASN A 109 -19.23 7.58 0.07
N GLU A 110 -18.03 7.43 0.64
CA GLU A 110 -17.83 6.69 1.89
C GLU A 110 -17.04 7.53 2.91
N GLU A 111 -17.43 7.47 4.19
CA GLU A 111 -16.71 8.18 5.26
C GLU A 111 -15.33 7.58 5.55
N GLN A 112 -15.19 6.29 5.29
CA GLN A 112 -13.98 5.49 5.54
C GLN A 112 -14.01 4.18 4.76
N GLY A 113 -12.85 3.55 4.58
CA GLY A 113 -12.79 2.23 3.98
C GLY A 113 -11.39 1.74 3.66
N ILE A 114 -11.35 0.56 3.03
CA ILE A 114 -10.15 -0.21 2.71
C ILE A 114 -9.83 -0.05 1.23
N ILE A 115 -8.55 0.10 0.89
CA ILE A 115 -8.05 0.27 -0.47
C ILE A 115 -7.01 -0.82 -0.75
N LEU A 116 -7.25 -1.57 -1.84
CA LEU A 116 -6.37 -2.63 -2.34
C LEU A 116 -6.06 -2.39 -3.83
N GLU A 117 -4.85 -2.74 -4.23
CA GLU A 117 -4.45 -2.83 -5.64
C GLU A 117 -4.48 -4.30 -6.10
N ASP A 118 -4.57 -4.52 -7.41
CA ASP A 118 -4.69 -5.84 -8.04
C ASP A 118 -3.51 -6.80 -7.78
N ASP A 119 -2.43 -6.31 -7.17
CA ASP A 119 -1.25 -7.08 -6.80
C ASP A 119 -0.92 -7.05 -5.30
N CYS A 120 -1.77 -6.45 -4.48
CA CYS A 120 -1.65 -6.44 -3.02
C CYS A 120 -2.52 -7.55 -2.43
N LEU A 121 -1.94 -8.73 -2.17
CA LEU A 121 -2.64 -9.89 -1.62
C LEU A 121 -2.72 -9.80 -0.09
N PRO A 122 -3.89 -9.52 0.50
CA PRO A 122 -4.06 -9.48 1.95
C PRO A 122 -4.24 -10.87 2.54
N ASN A 123 -4.06 -10.98 3.84
CA ASN A 123 -4.59 -12.09 4.64
C ASN A 123 -5.92 -11.68 5.32
N ILE A 124 -6.57 -12.58 6.06
CA ILE A 124 -7.92 -12.32 6.60
C ILE A 124 -7.88 -11.29 7.74
N SER A 125 -6.88 -11.38 8.62
CA SER A 125 -6.74 -10.43 9.74
C SER A 125 -6.50 -8.99 9.31
N PHE A 126 -6.00 -8.73 8.10
CA PHE A 126 -5.90 -7.37 7.54
C PHE A 126 -7.24 -6.63 7.56
N PHE A 127 -8.31 -7.29 7.12
CA PHE A 127 -9.65 -6.67 7.07
C PHE A 127 -10.15 -6.36 8.48
N ARG A 128 -9.99 -7.31 9.40
CA ARG A 128 -10.38 -7.10 10.81
C ARG A 128 -9.55 -6.00 11.48
N PHE A 129 -8.27 -5.95 11.19
CA PHE A 129 -7.37 -4.91 11.68
C PHE A 129 -7.80 -3.53 11.17
N CYS A 130 -8.11 -3.41 9.88
CA CYS A 130 -8.63 -2.17 9.31
C CYS A 130 -9.97 -1.77 9.93
N ASP A 131 -10.92 -2.69 10.06
CA ASP A 131 -12.24 -2.40 10.61
C ASP A 131 -12.18 -1.91 12.07
N GLU A 132 -11.46 -2.63 12.94
CA GLU A 132 -11.32 -2.24 14.35
C GLU A 132 -10.65 -0.85 14.48
N LEU A 133 -9.65 -0.55 13.65
CA LEU A 133 -8.90 0.70 13.73
C LEU A 133 -9.58 1.88 13.03
N LEU A 134 -10.31 1.64 11.94
CA LEU A 134 -11.12 2.65 11.27
C LEU A 134 -12.16 3.20 12.24
N GLU A 135 -12.85 2.32 12.98
CA GLU A 135 -13.82 2.72 14.00
C GLU A 135 -13.12 3.39 15.19
N LYS A 136 -12.08 2.77 15.76
CA LYS A 136 -11.37 3.30 16.94
C LYS A 136 -10.84 4.72 16.73
N TYR A 137 -10.35 5.03 15.53
CA TYR A 137 -9.74 6.33 15.22
C TYR A 137 -10.58 7.20 14.29
N LYS A 138 -11.88 6.90 14.15
CA LYS A 138 -12.81 7.63 13.29
C LYS A 138 -12.76 9.14 13.51
N MET A 139 -12.73 9.58 14.77
CA MET A 139 -12.73 11.00 15.13
C MET A 139 -11.32 11.62 15.27
N GLN A 140 -10.26 10.83 15.16
CA GLN A 140 -8.90 11.26 15.46
C GLN A 140 -8.22 11.97 14.27
N GLN A 141 -8.32 13.31 14.24
CA GLN A 141 -7.95 14.14 13.08
C GLN A 141 -6.48 14.09 12.64
N ASN A 142 -5.56 13.71 13.53
CA ASN A 142 -4.13 13.58 13.22
C ASN A 142 -3.75 12.17 12.72
N ILE A 143 -4.67 11.20 12.66
CA ILE A 143 -4.42 9.89 12.05
C ILE A 143 -4.98 9.89 10.63
N PHE A 144 -4.12 9.60 9.66
CA PHE A 144 -4.42 9.73 8.24
C PHE A 144 -4.64 8.40 7.54
N MET A 145 -3.95 7.35 7.97
CA MET A 145 -3.92 6.09 7.24
C MET A 145 -3.60 4.91 8.16
N ILE A 146 -4.13 3.74 7.82
CA ILE A 146 -3.78 2.45 8.38
C ILE A 146 -3.06 1.65 7.28
N SER A 147 -1.81 1.27 7.51
CA SER A 147 -1.05 0.38 6.62
C SER A 147 -1.34 -1.09 6.97
N GLY A 148 -1.43 -1.97 5.97
CA GLY A 148 -1.38 -3.42 6.15
C GLY A 148 0.04 -4.00 6.02
N TRP A 149 0.96 -3.21 5.46
CA TRP A 149 2.31 -3.64 5.14
C TRP A 149 3.32 -3.30 6.24
N SER A 150 4.31 -4.18 6.45
CA SER A 150 5.40 -3.94 7.39
C SER A 150 6.76 -4.46 6.94
N ALA A 151 7.77 -3.59 6.97
CA ALA A 151 9.16 -3.96 6.70
C ALA A 151 9.95 -4.42 7.94
N LEU A 152 9.33 -4.49 9.13
CA LEU A 152 10.05 -4.64 10.40
C LEU A 152 10.79 -5.98 10.53
N ASP A 153 10.45 -7.00 9.73
CA ASP A 153 11.21 -8.25 9.66
C ASP A 153 12.64 -8.07 9.16
N PHE A 154 12.91 -6.99 8.44
CA PHE A 154 14.26 -6.64 7.98
C PHE A 154 14.99 -5.69 8.94
N ALA A 155 14.41 -5.36 10.09
CA ALA A 155 15.03 -4.50 11.09
C ALA A 155 16.09 -5.29 11.87
N GLN A 156 17.36 -4.95 11.64
CA GLN A 156 18.48 -5.59 12.31
C GLN A 156 18.62 -5.14 13.77
N ASN A 157 19.19 -6.00 14.60
CA ASN A 157 19.58 -5.65 15.96
C ASN A 157 20.64 -4.54 15.92
N THR A 158 20.55 -3.61 16.86
CA THR A 158 21.56 -2.54 17.01
C THR A 158 22.79 -3.01 17.78
N SER A 159 22.69 -4.12 18.52
CA SER A 159 23.78 -4.81 19.20
C SER A 159 23.41 -6.29 19.44
N THR A 160 24.38 -7.14 19.75
CA THR A 160 24.17 -8.55 20.14
C THR A 160 23.30 -8.71 21.39
N GLU A 161 23.26 -7.67 22.23
CA GLU A 161 22.54 -7.65 23.51
C GLU A 161 21.12 -7.06 23.39
N THR A 162 20.73 -6.56 22.21
CA THR A 162 19.41 -5.93 22.03
C THR A 162 18.54 -6.72 21.07
N LEU A 163 17.33 -7.04 21.53
CA LEU A 163 16.26 -7.58 20.67
C LEU A 163 16.00 -6.65 19.47
N SER A 164 15.58 -7.25 18.35
CA SER A 164 15.25 -6.50 17.15
C SER A 164 14.17 -5.45 17.43
N PRO A 165 14.10 -4.35 16.66
CA PRO A 165 13.03 -3.37 16.83
C PRO A 165 11.63 -4.00 16.79
N LYS A 166 11.40 -5.01 15.94
CA LYS A 166 10.15 -5.78 15.90
C LYS A 166 9.88 -6.54 17.20
N ALA A 167 10.89 -7.24 17.73
CA ALA A 167 10.76 -8.06 18.93
C ALA A 167 10.53 -7.22 20.21
N ARG A 168 11.01 -5.98 20.26
CA ARG A 168 10.80 -5.07 21.40
C ARG A 168 9.39 -4.46 21.43
N LEU A 169 8.76 -4.27 20.28
CA LEU A 169 7.42 -3.72 20.19
C LEU A 169 6.43 -4.72 20.80
N GLN A 170 5.70 -4.34 21.85
CA GLN A 170 4.73 -5.22 22.50
C GLN A 170 3.36 -5.12 21.84
N GLU A 171 3.07 -3.94 21.30
CA GLU A 171 1.85 -3.58 20.59
C GLU A 171 1.79 -4.20 19.20
N ASP A 172 0.57 -4.39 18.67
CA ASP A 172 0.37 -4.94 17.33
C ASP A 172 0.58 -3.91 16.21
N TYR A 173 0.64 -2.63 16.57
CA TYR A 173 0.95 -1.54 15.67
C TYR A 173 1.59 -0.37 16.41
N TYR A 174 2.13 0.59 15.66
CA TYR A 174 2.66 1.83 16.19
C TYR A 174 2.29 3.00 15.27
N PHE A 175 2.50 4.24 15.71
CA PHE A 175 2.27 5.41 14.88
C PHE A 175 3.56 5.86 14.20
N SER A 176 3.51 6.01 12.89
CA SER A 176 4.62 6.37 12.01
C SER A 176 4.26 7.61 11.19
N LYS A 177 5.25 8.39 10.77
CA LYS A 177 4.99 9.38 9.71
C LYS A 177 4.89 8.75 8.32
N TYR A 178 5.32 7.50 8.14
CA TYR A 178 5.36 6.85 6.82
C TYR A 178 4.05 6.13 6.48
N ASN A 179 3.63 6.30 5.24
CA ASN A 179 2.40 5.76 4.66
C ASN A 179 2.72 4.68 3.63
N HIS A 180 3.02 3.45 4.05
CA HIS A 180 3.28 2.38 3.08
C HIS A 180 1.96 1.86 2.51
N ILE A 181 1.80 1.98 1.19
CA ILE A 181 0.50 1.90 0.52
C ILE A 181 0.12 0.51 -0.01
N TRP A 182 0.90 -0.54 0.28
CA TRP A 182 0.49 -1.90 -0.08
C TRP A 182 -0.57 -2.39 0.89
N GLY A 183 -1.84 -2.35 0.45
CA GLY A 183 -3.01 -2.63 1.26
C GLY A 183 -3.15 -1.67 2.43
N TRP A 184 -4.14 -0.79 2.40
CA TRP A 184 -4.30 0.24 3.41
C TRP A 184 -5.76 0.63 3.60
N ALA A 185 -6.03 1.39 4.65
CA ALA A 185 -7.35 1.95 4.92
C ALA A 185 -7.22 3.42 5.35
N SER A 186 -8.28 4.20 5.14
CA SER A 186 -8.31 5.61 5.50
C SER A 186 -9.73 6.13 5.65
N TRP A 187 -9.84 7.43 5.93
CA TRP A 187 -11.08 8.16 6.13
C TRP A 187 -11.18 9.28 5.08
N ALA A 188 -12.39 9.60 4.67
CA ALA A 188 -12.66 10.76 3.80
C ALA A 188 -12.11 12.06 4.41
N ARG A 189 -12.21 12.23 5.74
CA ARG A 189 -11.63 13.39 6.45
C ARG A 189 -10.10 13.53 6.33
N ALA A 190 -9.40 12.42 6.11
CA ALA A 190 -7.96 12.42 5.90
C ALA A 190 -7.67 12.67 4.42
N TRP A 191 -8.36 11.96 3.54
CA TRP A 191 -8.21 12.11 2.09
C TRP A 191 -8.62 13.48 1.57
N SER A 192 -9.54 14.19 2.22
CA SER A 192 -9.94 15.56 1.86
C SER A 192 -8.78 16.58 1.94
N LYS A 193 -7.68 16.20 2.61
CA LYS A 193 -6.44 17.00 2.68
C LYS A 193 -5.46 16.66 1.56
N TYR A 194 -5.79 15.72 0.68
CA TYR A 194 -4.95 15.31 -0.43
C TYR A 194 -4.89 16.40 -1.51
N GLN A 195 -3.69 16.92 -1.73
CA GLN A 195 -3.36 17.79 -2.85
C GLN A 195 -2.44 17.04 -3.80
N LEU A 196 -2.91 16.80 -5.02
CA LEU A 196 -2.15 16.04 -6.02
C LEU A 196 -0.88 16.77 -6.48
N GLU A 197 -0.96 18.10 -6.56
CA GLU A 197 0.14 18.96 -6.97
C GLU A 197 0.60 19.83 -5.81
N PHE A 198 1.91 20.05 -5.72
CA PHE A 198 2.57 20.96 -4.79
C PHE A 198 3.87 21.45 -5.42
N ASN A 199 4.35 22.62 -4.99
CA ASN A 199 5.54 23.25 -5.57
C ASN A 199 6.78 23.18 -4.66
N GLU A 200 7.95 23.55 -5.21
CA GLU A 200 9.23 23.45 -4.48
C GLU A 200 9.29 24.33 -3.21
N SER A 201 8.57 25.46 -3.18
CA SER A 201 8.54 26.33 -2.00
C SER A 201 7.79 25.67 -0.84
N GLU A 202 6.73 24.93 -1.13
CA GLU A 202 5.95 24.20 -0.13
C GLU A 202 6.73 23.03 0.48
N ILE A 203 7.60 22.38 -0.30
CA ILE A 203 8.44 21.27 0.21
C ILE A 203 9.40 21.77 1.31
N LYS A 204 9.86 23.02 1.21
CA LYS A 204 10.83 23.61 2.15
C LYS A 204 10.26 23.84 3.55
N THR A 205 8.94 23.85 3.71
CA THR A 205 8.28 24.04 5.02
C THR A 205 8.22 22.77 5.87
N LEU A 206 8.51 21.60 5.26
CA LEU A 206 8.55 20.32 5.97
C LEU A 206 9.74 20.25 6.93
N HIS A 207 9.46 19.84 8.17
CA HIS A 207 10.45 19.79 9.26
C HIS A 207 10.45 18.47 10.04
N ASN A 208 9.60 17.51 9.66
CA ASN A 208 9.41 16.22 10.33
C ASN A 208 10.45 15.15 9.91
N PHE A 209 11.67 15.55 9.53
CA PHE A 209 12.75 14.65 9.14
C PHE A 209 13.57 14.19 10.35
N CYS A 210 13.90 12.90 10.42
CA CYS A 210 14.68 12.30 11.50
C CYS A 210 16.19 12.36 11.26
N SER A 211 16.65 12.76 10.07
CA SER A 211 18.07 12.97 9.73
C SER A 211 18.26 13.84 8.48
N THR A 212 19.46 14.42 8.32
CA THR A 212 19.85 15.15 7.09
C THR A 212 19.80 14.26 5.85
N LYS A 213 20.13 12.98 5.99
CA LYS A 213 20.09 12.01 4.89
C LYS A 213 18.65 11.75 4.42
N GLU A 214 17.74 11.58 5.36
CA GLU A 214 16.32 11.45 5.06
C GLU A 214 15.77 12.71 4.39
N LYS A 215 16.10 13.89 4.94
CA LYS A 215 15.71 15.17 4.35
C LYS A 215 16.18 15.29 2.90
N TYR A 216 17.45 14.98 2.63
CA TYR A 216 17.99 15.01 1.28
C TYR A 216 17.28 14.03 0.33
N TYR A 217 17.05 12.80 0.78
CA TYR A 217 16.37 11.76 -0.01
C TYR A 217 14.96 12.21 -0.43
N TRP A 218 14.13 12.60 0.52
CA TRP A 218 12.74 12.97 0.26
C TRP A 218 12.63 14.33 -0.44
N TYR A 219 13.48 15.30 -0.11
CA TYR A 219 13.52 16.57 -0.85
C TYR A 219 13.80 16.33 -2.34
N LYS A 220 14.74 15.44 -2.67
CA LYS A 220 15.03 15.08 -4.06
C LYS A 220 13.82 14.45 -4.75
N ILE A 221 13.12 13.52 -4.10
CA ILE A 221 11.90 12.90 -4.64
C ILE A 221 10.81 13.94 -4.88
N PHE A 222 10.44 14.72 -3.86
CA PHE A 222 9.39 15.72 -3.96
C PHE A 222 9.73 16.81 -4.99
N LYS A 223 10.99 17.23 -5.08
CA LYS A 223 11.43 18.17 -6.12
C LYS A 223 11.29 17.58 -7.52
N THR A 224 11.66 16.30 -7.70
CA THR A 224 11.53 15.61 -9.00
C THR A 224 10.06 15.42 -9.36
N TYR A 225 9.21 15.14 -8.39
CA TYR A 225 7.76 15.08 -8.53
C TYR A 225 7.18 16.42 -8.99
N ALA A 226 7.49 17.52 -8.28
CA ALA A 226 7.01 18.87 -8.59
C ALA A 226 7.47 19.38 -9.97
N GLN A 227 8.51 18.77 -10.55
CA GLN A 227 8.96 19.03 -11.93
C GLN A 227 8.18 18.23 -12.99
N GLY A 228 7.17 17.46 -12.61
CA GLY A 228 6.35 16.64 -13.50
C GLY A 228 7.06 15.38 -14.01
N LYS A 229 8.17 14.96 -13.39
CA LYS A 229 9.01 13.83 -13.87
C LYS A 229 8.62 12.47 -13.29
N ILE A 230 7.64 12.42 -12.40
CA ILE A 230 7.20 11.20 -11.73
C ILE A 230 5.68 11.10 -11.85
N ASP A 231 5.20 10.01 -12.43
CA ASP A 231 3.78 9.68 -12.55
C ASP A 231 3.34 8.75 -11.42
N THR A 232 3.09 9.31 -10.23
CA THR A 232 2.55 8.56 -9.09
C THR A 232 1.61 9.40 -8.22
N TRP A 233 0.76 8.74 -7.45
CA TRP A 233 -0.19 9.35 -6.52
C TRP A 233 0.29 9.34 -5.05
N ASP A 234 1.19 8.42 -4.70
CA ASP A 234 1.58 8.10 -3.33
C ASP A 234 2.59 9.09 -2.72
N TYR A 235 3.50 9.66 -3.50
CA TYR A 235 4.39 10.74 -3.04
C TYR A 235 3.63 12.00 -2.61
N PRO A 236 2.62 12.50 -3.36
CA PRO A 236 1.70 13.51 -2.84
C PRO A 236 1.04 13.09 -1.55
N TRP A 237 0.67 11.82 -1.40
CA TRP A 237 0.03 11.38 -0.16
C TRP A 237 0.99 11.50 1.03
N THR A 238 2.24 11.06 0.88
CA THR A 238 3.30 11.27 1.88
C THR A 238 3.48 12.76 2.18
N TYR A 239 3.57 13.60 1.15
CA TYR A 239 3.71 15.05 1.30
C TYR A 239 2.56 15.66 2.12
N ASN A 240 1.31 15.34 1.78
CA ASN A 240 0.13 15.89 2.47
C ASN A 240 0.04 15.42 3.93
N ILE A 241 0.32 14.14 4.20
CA ILE A 241 0.41 13.63 5.58
C ILE A 241 1.44 14.45 6.37
N TRP A 242 2.62 14.69 5.80
CA TRP A 242 3.69 15.41 6.48
C TRP A 242 3.40 16.90 6.65
N LYS A 243 2.81 17.54 5.62
CA LYS A 243 2.35 18.94 5.67
C LYS A 243 1.39 19.18 6.83
N HIS A 244 0.56 18.18 7.13
CA HIS A 244 -0.45 18.26 8.19
C HIS A 244 -0.01 17.62 9.52
N ASN A 245 1.28 17.28 9.68
CA ASN A 245 1.81 16.56 10.85
C ASN A 245 0.98 15.29 11.18
N GLY A 246 0.47 14.63 10.15
CA GLY A 246 -0.34 13.43 10.25
C GLY A 246 0.50 12.19 10.59
N LEU A 247 -0.15 11.24 11.24
CA LEU A 247 0.39 9.94 11.59
C LEU A 247 -0.36 8.82 10.85
N CYS A 248 0.37 7.76 10.56
CA CYS A 248 -0.14 6.52 10.01
C CYS A 248 -0.02 5.43 11.07
N ILE A 249 -1.02 4.56 11.14
CA ILE A 249 -0.94 3.31 11.87
C ILE A 249 -0.13 2.33 11.03
N TYR A 250 0.95 1.81 11.62
CA TYR A 250 1.89 0.91 10.98
C TYR A 250 1.92 -0.41 11.75
N PRO A 251 1.65 -1.55 11.11
CA PRO A 251 1.51 -2.82 11.81
C PRO A 251 2.88 -3.41 12.19
N LYS A 252 2.93 -4.08 13.34
CA LYS A 252 4.13 -4.81 13.79
C LYS A 252 4.47 -5.95 12.85
N ASN A 253 3.46 -6.69 12.41
CA ASN A 253 3.58 -7.81 11.48
C ASN A 253 2.97 -7.44 10.14
N ASN A 254 3.63 -7.86 9.06
CA ASN A 254 3.10 -7.66 7.73
C ASN A 254 1.86 -8.54 7.49
N MET A 255 0.83 -7.99 6.88
CA MET A 255 -0.37 -8.72 6.46
C MET A 255 -0.57 -8.75 4.94
N ILE A 256 0.26 -8.03 4.16
CA ILE A 256 0.10 -7.87 2.72
C ILE A 256 1.31 -8.45 1.97
N LEU A 257 1.06 -9.34 1.02
CA LEU A 257 2.06 -9.77 0.04
C LEU A 257 1.88 -8.98 -1.24
N ASN A 258 2.91 -8.27 -1.70
CA ASN A 258 2.89 -7.74 -3.06
C ASN A 258 3.33 -8.84 -4.04
N ILE A 259 2.38 -9.31 -4.83
CA ILE A 259 2.54 -10.41 -5.80
C ILE A 259 2.78 -9.91 -7.23
N GLY A 260 3.03 -8.60 -7.41
CA GLY A 260 3.29 -7.92 -8.68
C GLY A 260 4.79 -7.72 -8.99
N PHE A 261 5.70 -8.22 -8.16
CA PHE A 261 7.15 -8.11 -8.39
C PHE A 261 7.68 -9.02 -9.51
N ASN A 262 8.84 -8.65 -10.06
CA ASN A 262 9.66 -9.47 -10.98
C ASN A 262 8.94 -9.87 -12.28
N ARG A 263 8.12 -8.98 -12.81
CA ARG A 263 7.41 -9.20 -14.08
C ARG A 263 7.71 -8.10 -15.09
N VAL A 264 7.57 -8.44 -16.37
CA VAL A 264 7.81 -7.52 -17.50
C VAL A 264 6.74 -6.43 -17.58
N ASP A 265 5.55 -6.68 -17.03
CA ASP A 265 4.39 -5.78 -16.98
C ASP A 265 4.31 -4.97 -15.66
N ALA A 266 5.35 -5.03 -14.82
CA ALA A 266 5.44 -4.24 -13.59
C ALA A 266 5.59 -2.74 -13.89
N ALA A 267 4.75 -1.89 -13.27
CA ALA A 267 4.84 -0.43 -13.43
C ALA A 267 6.03 0.17 -12.66
N HIS A 268 6.27 -0.31 -11.44
CA HIS A 268 7.30 0.24 -10.53
C HIS A 268 8.17 -0.84 -9.84
N THR A 269 7.90 -2.13 -10.09
CA THR A 269 8.50 -3.28 -9.37
C THR A 269 9.37 -4.17 -10.27
N THR A 270 10.02 -3.58 -11.29
CA THR A 270 10.79 -4.28 -12.36
C THR A 270 12.20 -4.77 -11.96
N GLY A 271 12.54 -4.83 -10.67
CA GLY A 271 13.88 -5.23 -10.21
C GLY A 271 13.88 -6.06 -8.92
N ASP A 272 15.04 -6.66 -8.61
CA ASP A 272 15.23 -7.51 -7.42
C ASP A 272 14.91 -6.74 -6.13
N SER A 273 13.73 -6.99 -5.58
CA SER A 273 13.31 -6.43 -4.29
C SER A 273 13.43 -7.50 -3.21
N LYS A 274 14.12 -7.18 -2.11
CA LYS A 274 14.14 -8.05 -0.92
C LYS A 274 12.75 -8.26 -0.32
N PHE A 275 11.78 -7.42 -0.68
CA PHE A 275 10.40 -7.51 -0.20
C PHE A 275 9.58 -8.56 -0.94
N VAL A 276 10.08 -9.13 -2.06
CA VAL A 276 9.43 -10.24 -2.77
C VAL A 276 9.23 -11.45 -1.85
N SER A 277 10.20 -11.72 -0.98
CA SER A 277 10.19 -12.87 -0.07
C SER A 277 9.63 -12.54 1.31
N MET A 278 8.89 -11.44 1.44
CA MET A 278 8.45 -10.99 2.75
C MET A 278 7.26 -11.84 3.23
N PRO A 279 7.31 -12.40 4.45
CA PRO A 279 6.22 -13.20 4.98
C PRO A 279 5.00 -12.33 5.30
N SER A 280 3.79 -12.93 5.23
CA SER A 280 2.54 -12.37 5.74
C SER A 280 2.08 -13.20 6.93
N TYR A 281 1.55 -12.55 7.96
CA TYR A 281 1.19 -13.15 9.24
C TYR A 281 -0.24 -12.81 9.61
N GLU A 282 -1.02 -13.82 9.98
CA GLU A 282 -2.30 -13.59 10.63
C GLU A 282 -2.08 -12.98 12.01
N LEU A 283 -2.87 -11.95 12.36
CA LEU A 283 -2.88 -11.35 13.69
C LEU A 283 -3.82 -12.11 14.63
N CYS A 284 -3.46 -12.12 15.90
CA CYS A 284 -4.35 -12.53 16.99
C CYS A 284 -5.15 -11.32 17.48
N PHE A 285 -6.37 -11.57 17.94
CA PHE A 285 -7.25 -10.56 18.51
C PHE A 285 -7.70 -10.97 19.92
N PRO A 286 -7.98 -10.01 20.83
CA PRO A 286 -8.01 -8.56 20.62
C PRO A 286 -6.62 -7.96 20.38
N LEU A 287 -6.57 -6.84 19.65
CA LEU A 287 -5.32 -6.12 19.38
C LEU A 287 -4.74 -5.52 20.66
N THR A 288 -3.42 -5.57 20.79
CA THR A 288 -2.65 -4.82 21.78
C THR A 288 -2.38 -3.42 21.26
N HIS A 289 -3.11 -2.43 21.78
CA HIS A 289 -3.01 -1.03 21.36
C HIS A 289 -1.86 -0.27 22.04
N PRO A 290 -1.19 0.66 21.34
CA PRO A 290 -0.33 1.67 21.97
C PRO A 290 -1.09 2.55 22.97
N LYS A 291 -0.38 2.93 24.03
CA LYS A 291 -0.93 3.76 25.12
C LYS A 291 -1.06 5.25 24.76
N SER A 292 -0.30 5.72 23.77
CA SER A 292 -0.35 7.11 23.30
C SER A 292 -0.29 7.19 21.78
N ILE A 293 -0.86 8.26 21.23
CA ILE A 293 -0.86 8.57 19.80
C ILE A 293 0.34 9.46 19.49
N GLU A 294 1.51 8.85 19.44
CA GLU A 294 2.79 9.56 19.25
C GLU A 294 3.66 8.87 18.20
N GLN A 295 4.35 9.68 17.40
CA GLN A 295 5.29 9.18 16.40
C GLN A 295 6.40 8.35 17.05
N ASN A 296 6.57 7.11 16.61
CA ASN A 296 7.70 6.29 17.00
C ASN A 296 8.94 6.60 16.16
N SER A 297 9.64 7.68 16.50
CA SER A 297 10.83 8.16 15.77
C SER A 297 11.96 7.11 15.66
N LYS A 298 12.06 6.18 16.61
CA LYS A 298 13.06 5.09 16.57
C LYS A 298 12.72 4.08 15.47
N LEU A 299 11.46 3.66 15.40
CA LEU A 299 10.98 2.76 14.35
C LEU A 299 10.95 3.45 12.98
N ASP A 300 10.65 4.74 12.90
CA ASP A 300 10.71 5.49 11.64
C ASP A 300 12.13 5.55 11.08
N LYS A 301 13.15 5.77 11.93
CA LYS A 301 14.56 5.71 11.50
C LYS A 301 14.91 4.32 10.96
N ALA A 302 14.51 3.25 11.66
CA ALA A 302 14.72 1.89 11.19
C ALA A 302 14.02 1.64 9.84
N ASN A 303 12.77 2.07 9.72
CA ASN A 303 11.99 1.97 8.49
C ASN A 303 12.68 2.68 7.32
N PHE A 304 13.16 3.91 7.53
CA PHE A 304 13.91 4.63 6.52
C PHE A 304 15.15 3.87 6.04
N HIS A 305 15.90 3.27 6.97
CA HIS A 305 17.06 2.46 6.64
C HIS A 305 16.72 1.15 5.90
N ILE A 306 15.55 0.58 6.18
CA ILE A 306 15.12 -0.68 5.56
C ILE A 306 14.58 -0.42 4.15
N VAL A 307 13.71 0.57 3.99
CA VAL A 307 12.89 0.75 2.78
C VAL A 307 13.54 1.73 1.80
N PHE A 308 14.00 2.88 2.28
CA PHE A 308 14.39 3.99 1.41
C PHE A 308 15.91 4.12 1.22
N ASN A 309 16.69 3.60 2.17
CA ASN A 309 18.15 3.69 2.10
C ASN A 309 18.73 2.67 1.11
N THR A 310 19.04 3.12 -0.10
CA THR A 310 19.77 2.33 -1.09
C THR A 310 21.16 1.97 -0.58
N LEU A 311 21.62 0.75 -0.88
CA LEU A 311 22.98 0.32 -0.57
C LEU A 311 24.02 1.30 -1.11
N PRO A 312 25.11 1.57 -0.38
CA PRO A 312 26.23 2.36 -0.87
C PRO A 312 26.74 1.88 -2.23
N LEU A 313 27.26 2.81 -3.04
CA LEU A 313 27.73 2.54 -4.41
C LEU A 313 28.70 1.35 -4.48
N TYR A 314 29.63 1.22 -3.54
CA TYR A 314 30.58 0.10 -3.49
C TYR A 314 29.91 -1.26 -3.27
N LYS A 315 28.84 -1.35 -2.44
CA LYS A 315 28.05 -2.59 -2.28
C LYS A 315 27.21 -2.89 -3.52
N ARG A 316 26.79 -1.87 -4.28
CA ARG A 316 26.12 -2.05 -5.57
C ARG A 316 27.09 -2.56 -6.64
N ILE A 317 28.33 -2.06 -6.66
CA ILE A 317 29.40 -2.52 -7.56
C ILE A 317 29.81 -3.96 -7.22
N LEU A 318 30.03 -4.29 -5.94
CA LEU A 318 30.32 -5.64 -5.49
C LEU A 318 29.21 -6.64 -5.88
N ARG A 319 27.94 -6.27 -5.68
CA ARG A 319 26.79 -7.10 -6.10
C ARG A 319 26.73 -7.29 -7.62
N LYS A 320 27.11 -6.28 -8.41
CA LYS A 320 27.19 -6.37 -9.86
C LYS A 320 28.35 -7.27 -10.31
N ALA A 321 29.50 -7.19 -9.62
CA ALA A 321 30.64 -8.05 -9.85
C ALA A 321 30.33 -9.52 -9.51
N THR A 322 29.75 -9.82 -8.34
CA THR A 322 29.38 -11.20 -7.97
C THR A 322 28.35 -11.81 -8.91
N ARG A 323 27.51 -11.00 -9.56
CA ARG A 323 26.51 -11.45 -10.55
C ARG A 323 27.14 -11.84 -11.90
N ILE A 324 28.25 -11.21 -12.28
CA ILE A 324 29.02 -11.56 -13.50
C ILE A 324 29.78 -12.87 -13.31
N TRP A 325 30.18 -13.19 -12.08
CA TRP A 325 30.91 -14.42 -11.72
C TRP A 325 30.01 -15.64 -11.43
N GLN A 326 28.68 -15.47 -11.45
CA GLN A 326 27.70 -16.55 -11.21
C GLN A 326 26.91 -16.94 -12.48
N ILE A 327 27.39 -16.54 -13.65
CA ILE A 327 26.87 -17.03 -14.94
C ILE A 327 27.67 -18.30 -15.27
N PRO A 328 27.03 -19.50 -15.33
CA PRO A 328 27.70 -20.70 -15.84
C PRO A 328 28.08 -20.57 -17.32
#